data_AF-A3IQ62-F1
#
_entry.id   AF-A3IQ62-F1
#
_cell.length_a   1.000
_cell.length_b   1.000
_cell.length_c   1.000
_cell.angle_alpha   90.00
_cell.angle_beta   90.00
_cell.angle_gamma   90.00
#
_symmetry.space_group_name_H-M   'P 1'
#
loop_
_entity.id
_entity.type
_entity.pdbx_description
1 polymer ?
#
loop_
_entity_poly.entity_id
_entity_poly.type
_entity_poly.pdbx_seq_one_letter_code
_entity_poly.pdbx_strand_id
1 'polypeptide(L)' 'MNKKQRKIYDAIFAEPIRRNIVWDDVVTLIKAIGGTFTQGDGSRVRFDFNNISLNIHSPHPQKELKR' A
#
# COMPACT_ATOMS: atom_id res chain seq x y z
N MET A 1 -6.49 -10.31 8.11
CA MET A 1 -6.80 -9.91 6.72
C MET A 1 -8.27 -10.21 6.39
N ASN A 2 -9.04 -9.22 5.94
CA ASN A 2 -10.46 -9.35 5.56
C ASN A 2 -10.65 -9.64 4.05
N LYS A 3 -11.90 -9.88 3.60
CA LYS A 3 -12.22 -10.20 2.20
C LYS A 3 -11.77 -9.12 1.21
N LYS A 4 -11.86 -7.84 1.59
CA LYS A 4 -11.41 -6.71 0.75
C LYS A 4 -9.89 -6.72 0.61
N GLN A 5 -9.16 -6.82 1.71
CA GLN A 5 -7.70 -6.86 1.72
C GLN A 5 -7.13 -8.05 0.95
N ARG A 6 -7.78 -9.22 1.02
CA ARG A 6 -7.38 -10.39 0.21
C ARG A 6 -7.46 -10.11 -1.29
N LYS A 7 -8.54 -9.48 -1.77
CA LYS A 7 -8.66 -9.08 -3.18
C LYS A 7 -7.57 -8.10 -3.61
N ILE A 8 -7.15 -7.20 -2.71
CA ILE A 8 -6.09 -6.23 -2.97
C ILE A 8 -4.74 -6.93 -3.03
N TYR A 9 -4.48 -7.88 -2.12
CA TYR A 9 -3.29 -8.73 -2.17
C TYR A 9 -3.22 -9.46 -3.52
N ASP A 10 -4.30 -10.13 -3.94
CA ASP A 10 -4.36 -10.83 -5.23
C ASP A 10 -4.16 -9.88 -6.42
N ALA A 11 -4.65 -8.64 -6.33
CA ALA A 11 -4.52 -7.63 -7.39
C ALA A 11 -3.09 -7.10 -7.55
N ILE A 12 -2.33 -6.97 -6.45
CA ILE A 12 -0.93 -6.52 -6.46
C ILE A 12 -0.03 -7.54 -7.15
N PHE A 13 -0.28 -8.83 -6.92
CA PHE A 13 0.50 -9.93 -7.49
C PHE A 13 -0.07 -10.49 -8.81
N ALA A 14 -1.10 -9.86 -9.36
CA ALA A 14 -1.67 -10.25 -10.65
C ALA A 14 -0.72 -9.91 -11.81
N GLU A 15 -0.79 -10.70 -12.88
CA GLU A 15 -0.05 -10.43 -14.12
C GLU A 15 -1.03 -10.32 -15.30
N PRO A 16 -1.20 -9.12 -15.91
CA PRO A 16 -0.56 -7.85 -15.55
C PRO A 16 -1.09 -7.24 -14.25
N ILE A 17 -0.27 -6.42 -13.58
CA ILE A 17 -0.64 -5.71 -12.36
C ILE A 17 -1.88 -4.84 -12.63
N ARG A 18 -2.86 -4.89 -11.74
CA ARG A 18 -4.09 -4.09 -11.88
C ARG A 18 -3.80 -2.60 -11.68
N ARG A 19 -4.38 -1.75 -12.52
CA ARG A 19 -4.11 -0.30 -12.53
C ARG A 19 -4.95 0.51 -11.54
N ASN A 20 -6.04 -0.05 -11.05
CA ASN A 20 -7.03 0.64 -10.21
C ASN A 20 -6.89 0.30 -8.72
N ILE A 21 -5.65 0.07 -8.26
CA ILE A 21 -5.40 -0.24 -6.85
C ILE A 21 -5.33 1.08 -6.08
N VAL A 22 -6.28 1.27 -5.16
CA VAL A 22 -6.36 2.45 -4.31
C VAL A 22 -5.27 2.41 -3.25
N TRP A 23 -4.59 3.54 -3.05
CA TRP A 23 -3.51 3.69 -2.07
C TRP A 23 -3.92 3.26 -0.65
N ASP A 24 -5.05 3.76 -0.16
CA ASP A 24 -5.55 3.44 1.19
C ASP A 24 -5.84 1.95 1.36
N ASP A 25 -6.23 1.26 0.29
CA ASP A 25 -6.45 -0.18 0.32
C ASP A 25 -5.13 -0.94 0.54
N VAL A 26 -4.04 -0.45 -0.05
CA VAL A 26 -2.69 -1.00 0.17
C VAL A 26 -2.21 -0.71 1.60
N VAL A 27 -2.44 0.50 2.12
CA VAL A 27 -2.10 0.85 3.51
C VAL A 27 -2.84 -0.07 4.49
N THR A 28 -4.15 -0.29 4.29
CA THR A 28 -4.92 -1.18 5.16
C THR A 28 -4.52 -2.64 5.03
N LEU A 29 -4.10 -3.09 3.85
CA LEU A 29 -3.54 -4.42 3.65
C LEU A 29 -2.24 -4.60 4.44
N ILE A 30 -1.30 -3.65 4.33
CA ILE A 30 0.00 -3.72 5.03
C ILE A 30 -0.21 -3.76 6.55
N LYS A 31 -1.10 -2.92 7.08
CA LYS A 31 -1.50 -2.96 8.51
C LYS A 31 -2.08 -4.33 8.90
N ALA A 32 -2.89 -4.93 8.04
CA ALA A 32 -3.56 -6.19 8.33
C ALA A 32 -2.66 -7.44 8.25
N ILE A 33 -1.49 -7.33 7.61
CA ILE A 33 -0.47 -8.40 7.59
C ILE A 33 0.60 -8.20 8.67
N GLY A 34 0.48 -7.17 9.51
CA GLY A 34 1.39 -6.90 10.63
C GLY A 34 2.45 -5.83 10.37
N GLY A 35 2.35 -5.09 9.26
CA GLY A 35 3.20 -3.94 9.01
C GLY A 35 2.70 -2.67 9.67
N THR A 36 3.58 -1.69 9.84
CA THR A 36 3.24 -0.34 10.30
C THR A 36 3.28 0.65 9.13
N PHE A 37 2.50 1.72 9.26
CA PHE A 37 2.50 2.83 8.32
C PHE A 37 2.57 4.13 9.10
N THR A 38 3.51 4.99 8.70
CA THR A 38 3.72 6.30 9.27
C THR A 38 3.71 7.33 8.15
N GLN A 39 2.87 8.35 8.28
CA GLN A 39 2.91 9.51 7.40
C GLN A 39 3.91 10.53 7.94
N GLY A 40 4.84 10.96 7.09
CA GLY A 40 5.75 12.07 7.36
C GLY A 40 5.23 13.38 6.75
N ASP A 41 6.12 14.37 6.66
CA ASP A 41 5.78 15.67 6.09
C ASP A 41 5.40 15.57 4.60
N GLY A 42 4.27 16.19 4.25
CA GLY A 42 3.73 16.17 2.88
C GLY A 42 3.32 14.77 2.43
N SER A 43 3.78 14.37 1.24
CA SER A 43 3.50 13.03 0.67
C SER A 43 4.47 11.96 1.15
N ARG A 44 5.43 12.26 2.03
CA ARG A 44 6.40 11.28 2.51
C ARG A 44 5.70 10.24 3.38
N VAL A 45 6.00 8.97 3.14
CA VAL A 45 5.45 7.85 3.91
C VAL A 45 6.53 6.82 4.21
N ARG A 46 6.36 6.15 5.34
CA ARG A 46 7.19 5.03 5.76
C ARG A 46 6.32 3.82 6.04
N PHE A 47 6.73 2.67 5.53
CA PHE A 47 6.22 1.36 5.91
C PHE A 47 7.31 0.57 6.62
N ASP A 48 6.97 -0.16 7.67
CA ASP A 48 7.87 -1.11 8.31
C ASP A 48 7.20 -2.48 8.37
N PHE A 49 7.91 -3.53 7.96
CA PHE A 49 7.40 -4.90 7.95
C PHE A 49 8.57 -5.89 8.02
N ASN A 50 8.55 -6.85 8.95
CA ASN A 50 9.58 -7.89 9.09
C ASN A 50 11.03 -7.36 9.05
N ASN A 51 11.33 -6.31 9.83
CA ASN A 51 12.64 -5.63 9.88
C ASN A 51 13.06 -4.92 8.57
N ILE A 52 12.15 -4.80 7.60
CA ILE A 52 12.36 -4.02 6.37
C ILE A 52 11.59 -2.71 6.49
N SER A 53 12.28 -1.61 6.20
CA SER A 53 11.70 -0.27 6.20
C SER A 53 11.72 0.30 4.78
N LEU A 54 10.55 0.72 4.29
CA LEU A 54 10.38 1.33 2.98
C LEU A 54 9.93 2.78 3.14
N ASN A 55 10.74 3.72 2.66
CA ASN A 55 10.39 5.15 2.61
C ASN A 55 10.08 5.55 1.17
N ILE A 56 8.85 5.99 0.91
CA ILE A 56 8.39 6.40 -0.43
C ILE A 56 7.51 7.65 -0.33
N HIS A 57 7.03 8.12 -1.48
CA HIS A 57 6.00 9.16 -1.55
C HIS A 57 4.64 8.54 -1.90
N SER A 58 3.59 8.94 -1.19
CA SER A 58 2.22 8.61 -1.56
C SER A 58 1.88 9.23 -2.92
N PRO A 59 0.97 8.60 -3.69
CA PRO A 59 0.48 9.21 -4.91
C PRO A 59 -0.28 10.48 -4.53
N HIS A 60 0.22 11.62 -4.98
CA HIS A 60 -0.44 12.91 -4.86
C HIS A 60 -0.33 13.63 -6.21
N PRO A 61 -1.41 14.22 -6.75
CA PRO A 61 -2.78 14.34 -6.20
C PRO A 61 -3.68 13.11 -6.41
N GLN A 62 -3.21 12.08 -7.13
CA GLN A 62 -4.01 10.91 -7.51
C GLN A 62 -4.18 9.92 -6.35
N LYS A 63 -5.29 9.18 -6.30
CA LYS A 63 -5.57 8.20 -5.23
C LYS A 63 -5.07 6.78 -5.52
N GLU A 64 -4.67 6.53 -6.76
CA GLU A 64 -4.25 5.21 -7.25
C GLU A 64 -2.72 5.09 -7.23
N LEU A 65 -2.23 3.86 -7.08
CA LEU A 65 -0.80 3.58 -7.19
C LEU A 65 -0.27 3.96 -8.58
N LYS A 66 0.89 4.60 -8.61
CA LYS A 66 1.65 4.85 -9.85
C LYS A 66 2.40 3.58 -10.24
N ARG A 67 2.51 3.33 -11.55
CA ARG A 67 3.33 2.24 -12.12
C ARG A 67 4.79 2.68 -12.21
#